data_AF-A0A955M2R5-F1
#
_entry.id   AF-A0A955M2R5-F1
#
_cell.length_a   1.000
_cell.length_b   1.000
_cell.length_c   1.000
_cell.angle_alpha   90.00
_cell.angle_beta   90.00
_cell.angle_gamma   90.00
#
_symmetry.space_group_name_H-M   'P 1'
#
loop_
_entity.id
_entity.type
_entity.pdbx_description
1 polymer ?
#
loop_
_entity_poly.entity_id
_entity_poly.type
_entity_poly.pdbx_seq_one_letter_code
_entity_poly.pdbx_strand_id
1 'polypeptide(L)'
;MKKSKIVILGVIIIAALGSLFYIRSFKDAALGNEYYQKALSVNDQHTLVFSEPERDKLYALGIKAYQRALGKCPFYFGYYRAVGTGLTYLKDYPAAEDSFKKAAMLGWPLFQPKNYYNKMMIFYSQTEDRSKARRFAHKLYNYLIPRYNTHQDIIALAVTFARLGDFDMAEQCLVVTKGHNDPDIQKMWSASRYHVDQQLNNPPGKD
;
A
#
# COMPACT_ATOMS: atom_id res chain seq x y z
N MET A 1 -40.87 35.02 7.81
CA MET A 1 -40.19 34.76 6.52
C MET A 1 -38.68 35.04 6.46
N LYS A 2 -38.09 35.98 7.23
CA LYS A 2 -36.63 36.26 7.15
C LYS A 2 -35.71 35.16 7.71
N LYS A 3 -36.11 34.48 8.81
CA LYS A 3 -35.29 33.43 9.44
C LYS A 3 -35.06 32.19 8.56
N SER A 4 -36.06 31.73 7.79
CA SER A 4 -35.88 30.52 6.96
C SER A 4 -34.96 30.76 5.75
N LYS A 5 -34.95 31.97 5.16
CA LYS A 5 -34.02 32.32 4.07
C LYS A 5 -32.56 32.33 4.53
N ILE A 6 -32.29 32.79 5.76
CA ILE A 6 -30.93 32.80 6.35
C ILE A 6 -30.44 31.36 6.62
N VAL A 7 -31.32 30.50 7.14
CA VAL A 7 -30.98 29.08 7.37
C VAL A 7 -30.69 28.35 6.06
N ILE A 8 -31.51 28.56 5.01
CA ILE A 8 -31.30 27.95 3.69
C ILE A 8 -30.00 28.45 3.05
N LEU A 9 -29.70 29.75 3.11
CA LEU A 9 -28.42 30.28 2.62
C LEU A 9 -27.22 29.68 3.37
N GLY A 10 -27.32 29.55 4.69
CA GLY A 10 -26.29 28.94 5.52
C GLY A 10 -25.99 27.50 5.12
N VAL A 11 -27.04 26.69 4.89
CA VAL A 11 -26.88 25.29 4.45
C VAL A 11 -26.24 25.20 3.05
N ILE A 12 -26.63 26.06 2.11
CA ILE A 12 -26.04 26.10 0.76
C ILE A 12 -24.56 26.48 0.80
N ILE A 13 -24.19 27.48 1.60
CA ILE A 13 -22.79 27.92 1.75
C ILE A 13 -21.95 26.79 2.37
N ILE A 14 -22.47 26.11 3.40
CA ILE A 14 -21.79 24.97 4.03
C ILE A 14 -21.59 23.83 3.01
N ALA A 15 -22.60 23.49 2.21
CA ALA A 15 -22.50 22.44 1.19
C ALA A 15 -21.52 22.80 0.07
N ALA A 16 -21.52 24.06 -0.38
CA ALA A 16 -20.60 24.56 -1.40
C ALA A 16 -19.14 24.57 -0.90
N LEU A 17 -18.92 25.01 0.34
CA LEU A 17 -17.60 24.96 0.99
C LEU A 17 -17.14 23.51 1.17
N GLY A 18 -18.02 22.60 1.60
CA GLY A 18 -17.73 21.17 1.70
C GLY A 18 -17.29 20.57 0.36
N SER A 19 -18.01 20.88 -0.71
CA SER A 19 -17.68 20.44 -2.08
C SER A 19 -16.34 21.02 -2.57
N LEU A 20 -16.06 22.28 -2.26
CA LEU A 20 -14.80 22.93 -2.62
C LEU A 20 -13.61 22.33 -1.86
N PHE A 21 -13.74 22.07 -0.56
CA PHE A 21 -12.71 21.38 0.23
C PHE A 21 -12.46 19.96 -0.29
N TYR A 22 -13.53 19.25 -0.65
CA TYR A 22 -13.45 17.92 -1.24
C TYR A 22 -12.65 17.95 -2.54
N ILE A 23 -13.00 18.80 -3.51
CA ILE A 23 -12.28 18.94 -4.79
C ILE A 23 -10.81 19.34 -4.59
N ARG A 24 -10.53 20.29 -3.69
CA ARG A 24 -9.16 20.70 -3.40
C ARG A 24 -8.34 19.57 -2.78
N SER A 25 -8.96 18.69 -1.99
CA SER A 25 -8.28 17.51 -1.43
C SER A 25 -7.79 16.55 -2.53
N PHE A 26 -8.59 16.34 -3.58
CA PHE A 26 -8.19 15.47 -4.71
C PHE A 26 -7.03 16.04 -5.51
N LYS A 27 -6.96 17.37 -5.65
CA LYS A 27 -5.82 18.01 -6.32
C LYS A 27 -4.51 17.77 -5.56
N ASP A 28 -4.54 17.92 -4.24
CA ASP A 28 -3.39 17.60 -3.40
C ASP A 28 -3.04 16.10 -3.46
N ALA A 29 -4.03 15.21 -3.46
CA ALA A 29 -3.82 13.77 -3.56
C ALA A 29 -3.27 13.33 -4.93
N ALA A 30 -3.72 13.95 -6.02
CA ALA A 30 -3.22 13.70 -7.36
C ALA A 30 -1.73 14.09 -7.48
N LEU A 31 -1.35 15.24 -6.91
CA LEU A 31 0.05 15.64 -6.81
C LEU A 31 0.87 14.65 -5.95
N GLY A 32 0.29 14.13 -4.87
CA GLY A 32 0.89 13.06 -4.06
C GLY A 32 1.19 11.80 -4.87
N ASN A 33 0.21 11.34 -5.67
CA ASN A 33 0.39 10.20 -6.58
C ASN A 33 1.49 10.47 -7.61
N GLU A 34 1.55 11.67 -8.19
CA GLU A 34 2.58 12.03 -9.17
C GLU A 34 3.99 11.89 -8.58
N TYR A 35 4.21 12.39 -7.36
CA TYR A 35 5.51 12.22 -6.68
C TYR A 35 5.85 10.75 -6.42
N TYR A 36 4.88 9.94 -6.03
CA TYR A 36 5.12 8.51 -5.81
C TYR A 36 5.42 7.76 -7.11
N GLN A 37 4.74 8.08 -8.21
CA GLN A 37 5.06 7.50 -9.52
C GLN A 37 6.47 7.88 -9.96
N LYS A 38 6.87 9.14 -9.76
CA LYS A 38 8.25 9.59 -9.99
C LYS A 38 9.25 8.83 -9.12
N ALA A 39 8.95 8.65 -7.82
CA ALA A 39 9.80 7.90 -6.90
C ALA A 39 9.97 6.43 -7.33
N LEU A 40 8.91 5.80 -7.83
CA LEU A 40 8.95 4.43 -8.37
C LEU A 40 9.75 4.37 -9.68
N SER A 41 9.62 5.36 -10.57
CA SER A 41 10.39 5.41 -11.83
C SER A 41 11.90 5.61 -11.63
N VAL A 42 12.31 6.22 -10.51
CA VAL A 42 13.73 6.33 -10.13
C VAL A 42 14.33 4.94 -9.84
N ASN A 43 13.50 3.93 -9.57
CA ASN A 43 13.91 2.55 -9.27
C ASN A 43 13.79 1.59 -10.46
N ASP A 44 13.27 2.05 -11.61
CA ASP A 44 12.85 1.18 -12.75
C ASP A 44 13.96 0.92 -13.79
N GLN A 45 15.23 1.03 -13.39
CA GLN A 45 16.37 0.58 -14.19
C GLN A 45 17.17 -0.47 -13.42
N HIS A 46 17.40 -1.60 -14.08
CA HIS A 46 18.12 -2.81 -13.67
C HIS A 46 19.60 -2.61 -13.25
N THR A 47 19.92 -1.55 -12.53
CA THR A 47 21.25 -1.27 -12.03
C THR A 47 21.13 -0.74 -10.61
N LEU A 48 21.66 -1.53 -9.68
CA LEU A 48 22.11 -1.05 -8.38
C LEU A 48 22.84 0.30 -8.60
N VAL A 49 22.42 1.32 -7.85
CA VAL A 49 22.91 2.72 -7.86
C VAL A 49 22.09 3.72 -8.70
N PHE A 50 20.98 4.21 -8.11
CA PHE A 50 20.57 5.63 -8.18
C PHE A 50 20.46 6.15 -6.74
N SER A 51 20.75 7.44 -6.51
CA SER A 51 20.95 7.93 -5.16
C SER A 51 19.64 7.90 -4.37
N GLU A 52 19.56 7.03 -3.35
CA GLU A 52 18.50 6.96 -2.33
C GLU A 52 17.92 8.35 -1.92
N PRO A 53 18.72 9.44 -1.81
CA PRO A 53 18.21 10.77 -1.46
C PRO A 53 17.15 11.36 -2.41
N GLU A 54 17.23 11.13 -3.72
CA GLU A 54 16.26 11.72 -4.67
C GLU A 54 14.91 11.02 -4.57
N ARG A 55 14.92 9.69 -4.49
CA ARG A 55 13.72 8.88 -4.26
C ARG A 55 13.06 9.25 -2.93
N ASP A 56 13.86 9.38 -1.86
CA ASP A 56 13.35 9.72 -0.53
C ASP A 56 12.77 11.14 -0.50
N LYS A 57 13.39 12.09 -1.21
CA LYS A 57 12.85 13.44 -1.41
C LYS A 57 11.49 13.40 -2.10
N LEU A 58 11.32 12.57 -3.13
CA LEU A 58 10.03 12.42 -3.83
C LEU A 58 8.96 11.81 -2.92
N TYR A 59 9.29 10.76 -2.15
CA TYR A 59 8.38 10.22 -1.15
C TYR A 59 7.98 11.25 -0.08
N ALA A 60 8.93 12.05 0.42
CA ALA A 60 8.64 13.11 1.38
C ALA A 60 7.71 14.19 0.81
N LEU A 61 7.88 14.57 -0.46
CA LEU A 61 6.98 15.50 -1.16
C LEU A 61 5.57 14.92 -1.33
N GLY A 62 5.47 13.64 -1.68
CA GLY A 62 4.19 12.92 -1.76
C GLY A 62 3.46 12.88 -0.43
N ILE A 63 4.16 12.55 0.66
CA ILE A 63 3.58 12.54 2.02
C ILE A 63 3.03 13.93 2.38
N LYS A 64 3.80 15.00 2.15
CA LYS A 64 3.34 16.37 2.40
C LYS A 64 2.07 16.71 1.61
N ALA A 65 1.97 16.26 0.36
CA ALA A 65 0.78 16.46 -0.45
C ALA A 65 -0.44 15.73 0.12
N TYR A 66 -0.31 14.47 0.51
CA TYR A 66 -1.40 13.74 1.16
C TYR A 66 -1.79 14.30 2.53
N GLN A 67 -0.84 14.83 3.30
CA GLN A 67 -1.14 15.53 4.55
C GLN A 67 -1.95 16.82 4.30
N ARG A 68 -1.65 17.57 3.24
CA ARG A 68 -2.50 18.71 2.81
C ARG A 68 -3.89 18.27 2.38
N ALA A 69 -4.03 17.10 1.74
CA ALA A 69 -5.32 16.52 1.38
C ALA A 69 -6.11 16.12 2.64
N LEU A 70 -5.45 15.49 3.63
CA LEU A 70 -6.03 15.15 4.93
C LEU A 70 -6.50 16.38 5.72
N GLY A 71 -5.76 17.49 5.66
CA GLY A 71 -6.20 18.75 6.28
C GLY A 71 -7.53 19.28 5.72
N LYS A 72 -7.96 18.82 4.54
CA LYS A 72 -9.23 19.19 3.91
C LYS A 72 -10.29 18.09 4.02
N CYS A 73 -9.86 16.83 4.00
CA CYS A 73 -10.72 15.65 4.10
C CYS A 73 -10.14 14.63 5.09
N PRO A 74 -10.28 14.87 6.41
CA PRO A 74 -9.59 14.11 7.44
C PRO A 74 -10.13 12.69 7.66
N PHE A 75 -11.29 12.36 7.06
CA PHE A 75 -11.94 11.06 7.18
C PHE A 75 -11.70 10.14 5.97
N TYR A 76 -10.95 10.61 4.96
CA TYR A 76 -10.68 9.79 3.79
C TYR A 76 -9.53 8.80 4.05
N PHE A 77 -9.88 7.54 4.33
CA PHE A 77 -8.93 6.48 4.68
C PHE A 77 -7.80 6.28 3.64
N GLY A 78 -8.09 6.52 2.36
CA GLY A 78 -7.13 6.36 1.26
C GLY A 78 -5.90 7.25 1.41
N TYR A 79 -6.05 8.45 1.97
CA TYR A 79 -4.92 9.36 2.19
C TYR A 79 -4.02 8.89 3.33
N TYR A 80 -4.58 8.38 4.43
CA TYR A 80 -3.78 7.77 5.49
C TYR A 80 -2.99 6.54 5.01
N ARG A 81 -3.60 5.73 4.13
CA ARG A 81 -2.88 4.63 3.47
C ARG A 81 -1.71 5.14 2.64
N ALA A 82 -1.93 6.17 1.82
CA ALA A 82 -0.85 6.71 0.99
C ALA A 82 0.29 7.32 1.84
N VAL A 83 -0.03 8.00 2.94
CA VAL A 83 0.96 8.49 3.91
C VAL A 83 1.75 7.33 4.53
N GLY A 84 1.07 6.28 5.01
CA GLY A 84 1.73 5.12 5.59
C GLY A 84 2.66 4.39 4.61
N THR A 85 2.27 4.29 3.34
CA THR A 85 3.12 3.70 2.29
C THR A 85 4.39 4.52 2.08
N GLY A 86 4.28 5.85 1.95
CA GLY A 86 5.46 6.72 1.82
C GLY A 86 6.40 6.62 3.02
N LEU A 87 5.84 6.64 4.24
CA LEU A 87 6.62 6.49 5.47
C LEU A 87 7.33 5.14 5.57
N THR A 88 6.72 4.07 5.04
CA THR A 88 7.36 2.74 4.94
C THR A 88 8.59 2.78 4.03
N TYR A 89 8.50 3.45 2.87
CA TYR A 89 9.65 3.63 1.97
C TYR A 89 10.75 4.49 2.58
N LEU A 90 10.38 5.49 3.40
CA LEU A 90 11.31 6.30 4.19
C LEU A 90 11.80 5.62 5.47
N LYS A 91 11.39 4.37 5.72
CA LYS A 91 11.73 3.57 6.92
C LYS A 91 11.29 4.18 8.25
N ASP A 92 10.34 5.13 8.23
CA ASP A 92 9.66 5.64 9.43
C ASP A 92 8.48 4.73 9.78
N TYR A 93 8.82 3.54 10.28
CA TYR A 93 7.86 2.48 10.54
C TYR A 93 6.85 2.81 11.66
N PRO A 94 7.22 3.46 12.77
CA PRO A 94 6.24 3.86 13.79
C PRO A 94 5.16 4.79 13.22
N ALA A 95 5.56 5.82 12.47
CA ALA A 95 4.59 6.75 11.87
C ALA A 95 3.77 6.07 10.76
N ALA A 96 4.36 5.13 10.02
CA ALA A 96 3.65 4.32 9.04
C ALA A 96 2.57 3.46 9.71
N GLU A 97 2.88 2.83 10.84
CA GLU A 97 1.95 1.99 11.60
C GLU A 97 0.75 2.80 12.07
N ASP A 98 0.98 3.98 12.65
CA ASP A 98 -0.08 4.88 13.10
C ASP A 98 -0.97 5.35 11.94
N SER A 99 -0.37 5.65 10.80
CA SER A 99 -1.11 6.01 9.59
C SER A 99 -2.00 4.86 9.12
N PHE A 100 -1.50 3.63 9.09
CA PHE A 100 -2.33 2.48 8.73
C PHE A 100 -3.36 2.11 9.78
N LYS A 101 -3.11 2.32 11.08
CA LYS A 101 -4.13 2.17 12.13
C LYS A 101 -5.29 3.13 11.89
N LYS A 102 -5.01 4.41 11.60
CA LYS A 102 -6.04 5.39 11.25
C LYS A 102 -6.79 5.01 9.97
N ALA A 103 -6.07 4.57 8.93
CA ALA A 103 -6.70 4.08 7.71
C ALA A 103 -7.63 2.88 7.98
N ALA A 104 -7.25 1.97 8.87
CA ALA A 104 -8.06 0.82 9.25
C ALA A 104 -9.29 1.19 10.08
N MET A 105 -9.18 2.16 10.99
CA MET A 105 -10.31 2.67 11.77
C MET A 105 -11.35 3.37 10.89
N LEU A 106 -10.91 4.07 9.83
CA LEU A 106 -11.77 4.85 8.94
C LEU A 106 -12.26 4.06 7.72
N GLY A 107 -11.55 3.01 7.33
CA GLY A 107 -11.91 2.19 6.17
C GLY A 107 -13.11 1.30 6.45
N TRP A 108 -14.03 1.20 5.49
CA TRP A 108 -15.10 0.20 5.51
C TRP A 108 -14.49 -1.22 5.58
N PRO A 109 -15.15 -2.21 6.22
CA PRO A 109 -14.66 -3.60 6.29
C PRO A 109 -14.20 -4.23 4.96
N LEU A 110 -14.69 -3.74 3.81
CA LEU A 110 -14.25 -4.18 2.48
C LEU A 110 -12.78 -3.81 2.17
N PHE A 111 -12.18 -2.87 2.90
CA PHE A 111 -10.77 -2.43 2.74
C PHE A 111 -9.78 -3.12 3.68
N GLN A 112 -10.25 -4.07 4.52
CA GLN A 112 -9.42 -4.93 5.39
C GLN A 112 -8.19 -5.58 4.70
N PRO A 113 -8.25 -6.11 3.46
CA PRO A 113 -7.08 -6.77 2.85
C PRO A 113 -5.95 -5.77 2.56
N LYS A 114 -6.28 -4.55 2.14
CA LYS A 114 -5.26 -3.50 1.94
C LYS A 114 -4.58 -3.11 3.25
N ASN A 115 -5.25 -3.22 4.40
CA ASN A 115 -4.64 -3.00 5.71
C ASN A 115 -3.71 -4.15 6.13
N TYR A 116 -4.04 -5.41 5.84
CA TYR A 116 -3.14 -6.53 6.10
C TYR A 116 -1.89 -6.45 5.23
N TYR A 117 -2.02 -6.08 3.95
CA TYR A 117 -0.90 -5.83 3.05
C TYR A 117 0.02 -4.72 3.58
N ASN A 118 -0.55 -3.59 3.98
CA ASN A 118 0.21 -2.46 4.51
C ASN A 118 0.96 -2.80 5.81
N LYS A 119 0.34 -3.57 6.72
CA LYS A 119 1.01 -4.05 7.95
C LYS A 119 2.09 -5.07 7.65
N MET A 120 1.84 -6.00 6.73
CA MET A 120 2.84 -6.94 6.24
C MET A 120 4.07 -6.20 5.69
N MET A 121 3.87 -5.16 4.86
CA MET A 121 4.95 -4.34 4.32
C MET A 121 5.79 -3.66 5.42
N ILE A 122 5.17 -3.09 6.46
CA ILE A 122 5.92 -2.50 7.58
C ILE A 122 6.80 -3.55 8.28
N PHE A 123 6.20 -4.66 8.71
CA PHE A 123 6.93 -5.67 9.46
C PHE A 123 7.95 -6.42 8.59
N TYR A 124 7.73 -6.48 7.27
CA TYR A 124 8.69 -7.02 6.32
C TYR A 124 9.92 -6.12 6.15
N SER A 125 9.71 -4.79 6.13
CA SER A 125 10.78 -3.80 6.00
C SER A 125 11.55 -3.57 7.32
N GLN A 126 10.93 -3.85 8.47
CA GLN A 126 11.63 -4.00 9.75
C GLN A 126 12.34 -5.36 9.78
N THR A 127 13.65 -5.39 9.54
CA THR A 127 14.47 -6.62 9.51
C THR A 127 14.40 -7.48 10.78
N GLU A 128 13.88 -6.95 11.89
CA GLU A 128 13.92 -7.57 13.22
C GLU A 128 12.68 -8.39 13.65
N ASP A 129 11.56 -8.38 12.91
CA ASP A 129 10.38 -9.21 13.27
C ASP A 129 9.70 -9.88 12.08
N ARG A 130 10.46 -10.75 11.39
CA ARG A 130 9.97 -11.61 10.31
C ARG A 130 8.76 -12.46 10.73
N SER A 131 8.62 -12.77 12.02
CA SER A 131 7.50 -13.55 12.58
C SER A 131 6.19 -12.77 12.60
N LYS A 132 6.19 -11.46 12.87
CA LYS A 132 5.00 -10.60 12.73
C LYS A 132 4.62 -10.40 11.26
N ALA A 133 5.60 -10.15 10.39
CA ALA A 133 5.36 -10.04 8.95
C ALA A 133 4.68 -11.28 8.39
N ARG A 134 5.18 -12.47 8.75
CA ARG A 134 4.60 -13.77 8.39
C ARG A 134 3.16 -13.90 8.89
N ARG A 135 2.88 -13.56 10.15
CA ARG A 135 1.51 -13.58 10.70
C ARG A 135 0.53 -12.71 9.92
N PHE A 136 0.94 -11.53 9.46
CA PHE A 136 0.09 -10.66 8.63
C PHE A 136 -0.06 -11.17 7.19
N ALA A 137 0.99 -11.74 6.60
CA ALA A 137 0.93 -12.39 5.28
C ALA A 137 -0.08 -13.55 5.29
N HIS A 138 -0.07 -14.40 6.33
CA HIS A 138 -1.06 -15.47 6.53
C HIS A 138 -2.50 -14.92 6.67
N LYS A 139 -2.70 -13.85 7.45
CA LYS A 139 -4.02 -13.21 7.57
C LYS A 139 -4.49 -12.63 6.23
N LEU A 140 -3.59 -12.04 5.45
CA LEU A 140 -3.91 -11.54 4.11
C LEU A 140 -4.29 -12.68 3.17
N TYR A 141 -3.50 -13.75 3.14
CA TYR A 141 -3.76 -14.95 2.33
C TYR A 141 -5.16 -15.54 2.60
N ASN A 142 -5.48 -15.79 3.88
CA ASN A 142 -6.78 -16.33 4.30
C ASN A 142 -7.96 -15.40 3.98
N TYR A 143 -7.71 -14.10 3.90
CA TYR A 143 -8.73 -13.13 3.51
C TYR A 143 -8.94 -13.10 1.98
N LEU A 144 -7.86 -13.18 1.20
CA LEU A 144 -7.91 -13.05 -0.26
C LEU A 144 -8.54 -14.27 -0.93
N ILE A 145 -8.13 -15.49 -0.56
CA ILE A 145 -8.57 -16.71 -1.26
C ILE A 145 -10.10 -16.88 -1.32
N PRO A 146 -10.87 -16.68 -0.24
CA PRO A 146 -12.31 -16.93 -0.30
C PRO A 146 -13.11 -15.80 -0.97
N ARG A 147 -12.50 -14.63 -1.22
CA ARG A 147 -13.24 -13.38 -1.51
C ARG A 147 -12.77 -12.61 -2.74
N TYR A 148 -11.54 -12.80 -3.19
CA TYR A 148 -10.94 -12.00 -4.25
C TYR A 148 -10.14 -12.89 -5.20
N ASN A 149 -10.59 -12.97 -6.47
CA ASN A 149 -9.80 -13.45 -7.61
C ASN A 149 -8.73 -12.41 -8.02
N THR A 150 -8.00 -11.82 -7.08
CA THR A 150 -6.89 -10.91 -7.42
C THR A 150 -5.59 -11.69 -7.47
N HIS A 151 -5.41 -12.43 -8.56
CA HIS A 151 -4.23 -13.28 -8.79
C HIS A 151 -2.90 -12.50 -8.64
N GLN A 152 -2.89 -11.19 -8.94
CA GLN A 152 -1.73 -10.31 -8.71
C GLN A 152 -1.33 -10.22 -7.22
N ASP A 153 -2.30 -10.08 -6.31
CA ASP A 153 -2.03 -9.97 -4.87
C ASP A 153 -1.52 -11.30 -4.29
N ILE A 154 -2.06 -12.43 -4.78
CA ILE A 154 -1.63 -13.77 -4.38
C ILE A 154 -0.21 -14.06 -4.90
N ILE A 155 0.13 -13.61 -6.12
CA ILE A 155 1.50 -13.72 -6.65
C ILE A 155 2.48 -12.85 -5.84
N ALA A 156 2.09 -11.62 -5.46
CA ALA A 156 2.92 -10.77 -4.61
C ALA A 156 3.13 -11.38 -3.21
N LEU A 157 2.11 -12.06 -2.67
CA LEU A 157 2.23 -12.84 -1.43
C LEU A 157 3.22 -14.00 -1.56
N ALA A 158 3.28 -14.69 -2.71
CA ALA A 158 4.24 -15.77 -2.93
C ALA A 158 5.68 -15.30 -2.74
N VAL A 159 6.05 -14.19 -3.39
CA VAL A 159 7.38 -13.57 -3.26
C VAL A 159 7.64 -13.13 -1.82
N THR A 160 6.62 -12.62 -1.13
CA THR A 160 6.75 -12.19 0.27
C THR A 160 6.99 -13.38 1.21
N PHE A 161 6.25 -14.48 1.04
CA PHE A 161 6.45 -15.68 1.84
C PHE A 161 7.83 -16.30 1.63
N ALA A 162 8.31 -16.38 0.39
CA ALA A 162 9.67 -16.85 0.10
C ALA A 162 10.73 -15.97 0.77
N ARG A 163 10.58 -14.65 0.71
CA ARG A 163 11.49 -13.69 1.37
C ARG A 163 11.46 -13.81 2.89
N LEU A 164 10.34 -14.25 3.45
CA LEU A 164 10.18 -14.54 4.87
C LEU A 164 10.66 -15.96 5.24
N GLY A 165 11.14 -16.76 4.27
CA GLY A 165 11.56 -18.15 4.46
C GLY A 165 10.41 -19.14 4.68
N ASP A 166 9.17 -18.76 4.37
CA ASP A 166 7.97 -19.61 4.45
C ASP A 166 7.68 -20.17 3.05
N PHE A 167 8.54 -21.06 2.58
CA PHE A 167 8.51 -21.54 1.20
C PHE A 167 7.26 -22.39 0.90
N ASP A 168 6.73 -23.10 1.89
CA ASP A 168 5.50 -23.88 1.74
C ASP A 168 4.31 -22.98 1.38
N MET A 169 4.17 -21.83 2.04
CA MET A 169 3.13 -20.87 1.66
C MET A 169 3.43 -20.15 0.35
N ALA A 170 4.70 -19.89 0.04
CA ALA A 170 5.08 -19.34 -1.25
C ALA A 170 4.62 -20.25 -2.39
N GLU A 171 4.85 -21.55 -2.26
CA GLU A 171 4.38 -22.58 -3.19
C GLU A 171 2.85 -22.65 -3.26
N GLN A 172 2.15 -22.64 -2.12
CA GLN A 172 0.69 -22.64 -2.10
C GLN A 172 0.10 -21.44 -2.86
N CYS A 173 0.67 -20.25 -2.71
CA CYS A 173 0.26 -19.06 -3.48
C CYS A 173 0.47 -19.25 -5.00
N LEU A 174 1.60 -19.83 -5.42
CA LEU A 174 1.88 -20.09 -6.83
C LEU A 174 0.97 -21.16 -7.41
N VAL A 175 0.63 -22.21 -6.66
CA VAL A 175 -0.31 -23.25 -7.11
C VAL A 175 -1.69 -22.67 -7.37
N VAL A 176 -2.20 -21.82 -6.47
CA VAL A 176 -3.52 -21.18 -6.61
C VAL A 176 -3.59 -20.24 -7.82
N THR A 177 -2.45 -19.74 -8.29
CA THR A 177 -2.37 -18.78 -9.40
C THR A 177 -1.88 -19.40 -10.71
N LYS A 178 -1.50 -20.69 -10.70
CA LYS A 178 -1.00 -21.42 -11.87
C LYS A 178 -2.12 -21.64 -12.89
N GLY A 179 -1.82 -21.44 -14.17
CA GLY A 179 -2.76 -21.69 -15.28
C GLY A 179 -3.80 -20.59 -15.49
N HIS A 180 -3.62 -19.41 -14.88
CA HIS A 180 -4.42 -18.25 -15.21
C HIS A 180 -4.16 -17.81 -16.66
N ASN A 181 -5.21 -17.45 -17.40
CA ASN A 181 -5.15 -17.19 -18.85
C ASN A 181 -4.64 -15.78 -19.21
N ASP A 182 -4.51 -14.90 -18.23
CA ASP A 182 -3.98 -13.54 -18.44
C ASP A 182 -2.46 -13.58 -18.63
N PRO A 183 -1.92 -13.10 -19.77
CA PRO A 183 -0.49 -13.12 -20.06
C PRO A 183 0.37 -12.35 -19.04
N ASP A 184 -0.14 -11.25 -18.49
CA ASP A 184 0.60 -10.47 -17.48
C ASP A 184 0.68 -11.25 -16.17
N ILE A 185 -0.38 -11.96 -15.80
CA ILE A 185 -0.39 -12.87 -14.65
C ILE A 185 0.59 -14.03 -14.84
N GLN A 186 0.67 -14.61 -16.04
CA GLN A 186 1.63 -15.67 -16.33
C GLN A 186 3.08 -15.17 -16.27
N LYS A 187 3.34 -13.96 -16.76
CA LYS A 187 4.66 -13.32 -16.67
C LYS A 187 5.04 -13.05 -15.21
N MET A 188 4.12 -12.49 -14.42
CA MET A 188 4.32 -12.27 -12.98
C MET A 188 4.54 -13.58 -12.22
N TRP A 189 3.77 -14.62 -12.55
CA TRP A 189 3.90 -15.94 -11.96
C TRP A 189 5.29 -16.53 -12.25
N SER A 190 5.74 -16.47 -13.50
CA SER A 190 7.04 -17.01 -13.92
C SER A 190 8.21 -16.28 -13.26
N ALA A 191 8.15 -14.95 -13.19
CA ALA A 191 9.15 -14.14 -12.50
C ALA A 191 9.17 -14.42 -10.99
N SER A 192 7.99 -14.59 -10.38
CA SER A 192 7.88 -14.92 -8.97
C SER A 192 8.42 -16.32 -8.68
N ARG A 193 8.10 -17.31 -9.53
CA ARG A 193 8.64 -18.67 -9.42
C ARG A 193 10.16 -18.67 -9.42
N TYR A 194 10.76 -18.00 -10.39
CA TYR A 194 12.20 -17.83 -10.46
C TYR A 194 12.78 -17.25 -9.16
N HIS A 195 12.15 -16.20 -8.61
CA HIS A 195 12.58 -15.62 -7.34
C HIS A 195 12.46 -16.58 -6.15
N VAL A 196 11.37 -17.34 -6.05
CA VAL A 196 11.19 -18.34 -4.99
C VAL A 196 12.28 -19.40 -5.08
N ASP A 197 12.54 -19.94 -6.28
CA ASP A 197 13.56 -20.96 -6.51
C ASP A 197 14.98 -20.44 -6.17
N GLN A 198 15.30 -19.18 -6.50
CA GLN A 198 16.56 -18.55 -6.12
C GLN A 198 16.74 -18.49 -4.59
N GLN A 199 15.69 -18.14 -3.86
CA GLN A 199 15.75 -18.04 -2.39
C GLN A 199 15.72 -19.38 -1.68
N LEU A 200 15.10 -20.41 -2.28
CA LEU A 200 15.21 -21.79 -1.81
C LEU A 200 16.66 -22.29 -1.88
N ASN A 201 17.34 -21.99 -2.99
CA ASN A 201 18.72 -22.42 -3.20
C ASN A 201 19.73 -21.60 -2.35
N ASN A 202 19.44 -20.32 -2.10
CA ASN A 202 20.26 -19.41 -1.29
C ASN A 202 19.43 -18.75 -0.17
N PRO A 203 19.12 -19.47 0.92
CA PRO A 203 18.24 -18.95 1.96
C PRO A 203 18.90 -17.80 2.73
N PRO A 204 18.15 -16.73 3.07
CA PRO A 204 18.70 -15.56 3.75
C PRO A 204 19.19 -15.89 5.16
N GLY A 205 20.48 -15.62 5.43
CA GLY A 205 21.15 -15.88 6.72
C GLY A 205 22.17 -17.02 6.72
N LYS A 206 22.71 -17.38 5.55
CA LYS A 206 23.75 -18.43 5.36
C LYS A 206 25.17 -17.90 5.10
N ASP A 207 25.44 -16.63 5.43
CA ASP A 207 26.79 -16.06 5.46
C ASP A 207 27.27 -15.92 6.91
#